data_AF-A0A937Q2Q1-F1
#
_entry.id   AF-A0A937Q2Q1-F1
#
_cell.length_a   1.000
_cell.length_b   1.000
_cell.length_c   1.000
_cell.angle_alpha   90.00
_cell.angle_beta   90.00
_cell.angle_gamma   90.00
#
_symmetry.space_group_name_H-M   'P 1'
#
loop_
_entity.id
_entity.type
_entity.pdbx_description
1 polymer ?
#
loop_
_entity_poly.entity_id
_entity_poly.type
_entity_poly.pdbx_seq_one_letter_code
_entity_poly.pdbx_strand_id
1 'polypeptide(L)'
;YEYKPEPEIVLPERVSILITEILRKVMEVGTGHKARDAVRVFEIPIPIFGKTGTANRFTNSSFVGLIPGPNVKTSQFDMTDAYVIATYTGFDDNRPMKGKHIAIYGSSGALPLWIDTANAIVGTDDFKKGLQPADLVFNPLLRPVPAQGELQNIEVSSTTGLPTRPSKQVSDPPLGTTVLSETEEHGETRKLKRHFDPF
;
A
#
# COMPACT_ATOMS: atom_id res chain seq x y z
N TYR A 1 -5.76 21.57 -29.06
CA TYR A 1 -5.95 20.15 -28.73
C TYR A 1 -6.15 20.09 -27.23
N GLU A 2 -7.29 19.60 -26.77
CA GLU A 2 -7.60 19.44 -25.34
C GLU A 2 -7.80 17.94 -25.08
N TYR A 3 -7.12 17.42 -24.06
CA TYR A 3 -7.23 16.02 -23.68
C TYR A 3 -8.59 15.74 -23.05
N LYS A 4 -9.24 14.64 -23.45
CA LYS A 4 -10.48 14.15 -22.84
C LYS A 4 -10.20 12.78 -22.20
N PRO A 5 -10.34 12.65 -20.88
CA PRO A 5 -10.11 11.36 -20.21
C PRO A 5 -11.22 10.36 -20.57
N GLU A 6 -10.81 9.13 -20.87
CA GLU A 6 -11.71 8.00 -21.16
C GLU A 6 -11.38 6.87 -20.16
N PRO A 7 -11.97 6.89 -18.94
CA PRO A 7 -11.69 5.89 -17.93
C PRO A 7 -12.31 4.53 -18.31
N GLU A 8 -11.54 3.47 -18.13
CA GLU A 8 -11.98 2.09 -18.35
C GLU A 8 -11.71 1.24 -17.11
N ILE A 9 -12.67 0.39 -16.74
CA ILE A 9 -12.51 -0.56 -15.64
C ILE A 9 -11.69 -1.75 -16.16
N VAL A 10 -10.42 -1.81 -15.77
CA VAL A 10 -9.50 -2.90 -16.14
C VAL A 10 -9.42 -4.03 -15.12
N LEU A 11 -9.86 -3.78 -13.88
CA LEU A 11 -9.89 -4.78 -12.80
C LEU A 11 -11.20 -4.64 -12.02
N PRO A 12 -11.83 -5.76 -11.60
CA PRO A 12 -12.94 -5.72 -10.67
C PRO A 12 -12.57 -5.01 -9.36
N GLU A 13 -13.52 -4.35 -8.73
CA GLU A 13 -13.34 -3.65 -7.44
C GLU A 13 -12.73 -4.58 -6.38
N ARG A 14 -13.24 -5.81 -6.29
CA ARG A 14 -12.72 -6.86 -5.40
C ARG A 14 -11.21 -7.09 -5.57
N VAL A 15 -10.75 -7.26 -6.81
CA VAL A 15 -9.32 -7.50 -7.10
C VAL A 15 -8.50 -6.27 -6.73
N SER A 16 -9.01 -5.08 -7.03
CA SER A 16 -8.37 -3.80 -6.69
C SER A 16 -8.20 -3.64 -5.17
N ILE A 17 -9.21 -4.02 -4.38
CA ILE A 17 -9.16 -4.03 -2.91
C ILE A 17 -8.07 -4.98 -2.41
N LEU A 18 -8.03 -6.22 -2.91
CA LEU A 18 -7.06 -7.24 -2.49
C LEU A 18 -5.63 -6.85 -2.87
N ILE A 19 -5.41 -6.30 -4.07
CA ILE A 19 -4.10 -5.80 -4.49
C ILE A 19 -3.68 -4.62 -3.61
N THR A 20 -4.59 -3.69 -3.32
CA THR A 20 -4.33 -2.54 -2.45
C THR A 20 -3.91 -3.01 -1.05
N GLU A 21 -4.56 -4.03 -0.50
CA GLU A 21 -4.15 -4.63 0.78
C GLU A 21 -2.72 -5.20 0.72
N ILE A 22 -2.38 -5.96 -0.33
CA ILE A 22 -1.03 -6.50 -0.52
C ILE A 22 0.00 -5.36 -0.59
N LEU A 23 -0.28 -4.32 -1.38
CA LEU A 23 0.61 -3.17 -1.52
C LEU A 23 0.76 -2.38 -0.21
N ARG A 24 -0.29 -2.33 0.63
CA ARG A 24 -0.17 -1.76 1.99
C ARG A 24 0.78 -2.59 2.84
N LYS A 25 0.65 -3.92 2.82
CA LYS A 25 1.52 -4.80 3.62
C LYS A 25 2.98 -4.74 3.20
N VAL A 26 3.27 -4.49 1.92
CA VAL A 26 4.64 -4.19 1.46
C VAL A 26 5.23 -2.99 2.20
N MET A 27 4.41 -1.97 2.48
CA MET A 27 4.80 -0.75 3.18
C MET A 27 4.79 -0.87 4.70
N GLU A 28 3.94 -1.71 5.28
CA GLU A 28 3.86 -1.89 6.74
C GLU A 28 4.94 -2.84 7.27
N VAL A 29 5.14 -3.96 6.57
CA VAL A 29 5.96 -5.09 7.07
C VAL A 29 6.93 -5.66 6.02
N GLY A 30 6.86 -5.17 4.78
CA GLY A 30 7.64 -5.71 3.67
C GLY A 30 8.89 -4.91 3.30
N THR A 31 9.26 -5.00 2.02
CA THR A 31 10.44 -4.33 1.47
C THR A 31 10.34 -2.80 1.47
N GLY A 32 9.14 -2.25 1.58
CA GLY A 32 8.85 -0.82 1.67
C GLY A 32 8.81 -0.27 3.10
N HIS A 33 9.01 -1.10 4.14
CA HIS A 33 8.80 -0.71 5.55
C HIS A 33 9.53 0.55 6.01
N LYS A 34 10.64 0.92 5.37
CA LYS A 34 11.37 2.16 5.64
C LYS A 34 10.51 3.42 5.44
N ALA A 35 9.46 3.34 4.64
CA ALA A 35 8.55 4.45 4.38
C ALA A 35 7.31 4.46 5.27
N ARG A 36 7.07 3.43 6.09
CA ARG A 36 5.81 3.20 6.85
C ARG A 36 5.24 4.46 7.50
N ASP A 37 6.09 5.22 8.17
CA ASP A 37 5.71 6.45 8.89
C ASP A 37 6.44 7.69 8.35
N ALA A 38 6.93 7.62 7.11
CA ALA A 38 7.78 8.63 6.50
C ALA A 38 6.99 9.72 5.76
N VAL A 39 5.78 9.41 5.27
CA VAL A 39 4.90 10.37 4.60
C VAL A 39 3.87 10.89 5.60
N ARG A 40 3.87 12.20 5.84
CA ARG A 40 3.10 12.81 6.93
C ARG A 40 2.30 14.03 6.48
N VAL A 41 1.06 14.13 6.96
CA VAL A 41 0.20 15.31 6.83
C VAL A 41 -0.06 15.84 8.23
N PHE A 42 0.24 17.11 8.50
CA PHE A 42 0.16 17.69 9.85
C PHE A 42 0.91 16.85 10.92
N GLU A 43 2.11 16.33 10.57
CA GLU A 43 2.91 15.41 11.39
C GLU A 43 2.30 14.01 11.64
N ILE A 44 1.11 13.74 11.09
CA ILE A 44 0.41 12.47 11.21
C ILE A 44 0.78 11.57 10.03
N PRO A 45 1.31 10.35 10.27
CA PRO A 45 1.55 9.38 9.21
C PRO A 45 0.25 9.04 8.47
N ILE A 46 0.32 9.02 7.14
CA ILE A 46 -0.82 8.61 6.31
C ILE A 46 -0.56 7.21 5.74
N PRO A 47 -1.62 6.41 5.47
CA PRO A 47 -1.46 5.13 4.80
C PRO A 47 -0.85 5.32 3.40
N ILE A 48 0.17 4.53 3.11
CA ILE A 48 0.85 4.50 1.81
C ILE A 48 0.92 3.07 1.29
N PHE A 49 1.06 2.95 -0.02
CA PHE A 49 1.05 1.67 -0.70
C PHE A 49 2.12 1.70 -1.78
N GLY A 50 2.74 0.55 -2.04
CA GLY A 50 3.69 0.50 -3.14
C GLY A 50 4.43 -0.80 -3.26
N LYS A 51 5.28 -0.84 -4.27
CA LYS A 51 6.10 -2.00 -4.59
C LYS A 51 7.52 -1.58 -4.95
N THR A 52 8.48 -2.29 -4.35
CA THR A 52 9.89 -2.21 -4.73
C THR A 52 10.19 -3.07 -5.96
N GLY A 53 11.01 -2.54 -6.86
CA GLY A 53 11.64 -3.27 -7.95
C GLY A 53 13.17 -3.19 -7.87
N THR A 54 13.85 -4.25 -8.26
CA THR A 54 15.32 -4.30 -8.36
C THR A 54 15.66 -5.18 -9.54
N ALA A 55 16.31 -4.61 -10.56
CA ALA A 55 16.69 -5.39 -11.72
C ALA A 55 17.82 -6.37 -11.40
N ASN A 56 17.90 -7.42 -12.23
CA ASN A 56 19.02 -8.35 -12.22
C ASN A 56 20.34 -7.59 -12.33
N ARG A 57 21.38 -8.11 -11.68
CA ARG A 57 22.72 -7.50 -11.62
C ARG A 57 22.74 -6.08 -11.04
N PHE A 58 21.68 -5.63 -10.37
CA PHE A 58 21.59 -4.30 -9.74
C PHE A 58 21.76 -3.15 -10.74
N THR A 59 21.33 -3.33 -11.99
CA THR A 59 21.46 -2.27 -13.00
C THR A 59 20.51 -1.10 -12.78
N ASN A 60 19.37 -1.37 -12.15
CA ASN A 60 18.44 -0.33 -11.72
C ASN A 60 17.68 -0.70 -10.44
N SER A 61 17.10 0.34 -9.85
CA SER A 61 16.27 0.31 -8.67
C SER A 61 15.02 1.13 -8.99
N SER A 62 13.85 0.58 -8.68
CA SER A 62 12.57 1.22 -8.93
C SER A 62 11.64 1.10 -7.73
N PHE A 63 10.75 2.08 -7.61
CA PHE A 63 9.68 2.05 -6.65
C PHE A 63 8.45 2.76 -7.23
N VAL A 64 7.31 2.07 -7.22
CA VAL A 64 6.02 2.64 -7.59
C VAL A 64 5.15 2.59 -6.36
N GLY A 65 4.63 3.73 -5.96
CA GLY A 65 3.73 3.83 -4.82
C GLY A 65 2.66 4.87 -5.03
N LEU A 66 1.63 4.77 -4.21
CA LEU A 66 0.49 5.68 -4.23
C LEU A 66 0.34 6.37 -2.87
N ILE A 67 0.01 7.65 -2.93
CA ILE A 67 -0.50 8.41 -1.80
C ILE A 67 -1.98 8.68 -2.08
N PRO A 68 -2.87 8.34 -1.15
CA PRO A 68 -4.29 8.65 -1.26
C PRO A 68 -4.57 10.14 -1.39
N GLY A 69 -5.60 10.49 -2.14
CA GLY A 69 -6.01 11.88 -2.33
C GLY A 69 -6.94 12.37 -1.23
N PRO A 70 -6.94 13.66 -0.89
CA PRO A 70 -7.95 14.25 -0.02
C PRO A 70 -9.31 14.31 -0.74
N ASN A 71 -10.35 13.74 -0.15
CA ASN A 71 -11.72 13.89 -0.61
C ASN A 71 -12.39 15.05 0.14
N VAL A 72 -12.59 16.16 -0.59
CA VAL A 72 -13.11 17.41 -0.03
C VAL A 72 -14.53 17.26 0.56
N LYS A 73 -15.32 16.29 0.10
CA LYS A 73 -16.69 16.08 0.60
C LYS A 73 -16.71 15.32 1.92
N THR A 74 -15.81 14.36 2.10
CA THR A 74 -15.77 13.50 3.28
C THR A 74 -14.72 13.95 4.31
N SER A 75 -13.84 14.88 3.94
CA SER A 75 -12.65 15.28 4.71
C SER A 75 -11.73 14.10 5.06
N GLN A 76 -11.78 13.04 4.24
CA GLN A 76 -11.03 11.80 4.41
C GLN A 76 -10.15 11.53 3.19
N PHE A 77 -9.27 10.57 3.29
CA PHE A 77 -8.53 10.10 2.13
C PHE A 77 -9.37 9.16 1.26
N ASP A 78 -9.11 9.18 -0.04
CA ASP A 78 -9.75 8.34 -1.05
C ASP A 78 -8.72 7.81 -2.06
N MET A 79 -8.97 6.63 -2.60
CA MET A 79 -8.19 6.02 -3.66
C MET A 79 -8.55 6.59 -5.04
N THR A 80 -9.75 7.16 -5.21
CA THR A 80 -10.18 7.75 -6.49
C THR A 80 -9.34 8.96 -6.89
N ASP A 81 -8.96 9.81 -5.94
CA ASP A 81 -8.15 11.01 -6.17
C ASP A 81 -6.66 10.80 -5.81
N ALA A 82 -6.21 9.53 -5.78
CA ALA A 82 -4.85 9.19 -5.38
C ALA A 82 -3.77 9.67 -6.37
N TYR A 83 -2.60 10.01 -5.84
CA TYR A 83 -1.42 10.32 -6.62
C TYR A 83 -0.54 9.06 -6.73
N VAL A 84 -0.23 8.66 -7.95
CA VAL A 84 0.72 7.58 -8.23
C VAL A 84 2.07 8.18 -8.60
N ILE A 85 3.11 7.78 -7.89
CA ILE A 85 4.48 8.25 -8.09
C ILE A 85 5.34 7.04 -8.43
N ALA A 86 6.02 7.10 -9.56
CA ALA A 86 7.01 6.12 -9.98
C ALA A 86 8.41 6.75 -9.94
N THR A 87 9.33 6.07 -9.28
CA THR A 87 10.73 6.47 -9.20
C THR A 87 11.62 5.39 -9.75
N TYR A 88 12.65 5.82 -10.47
CA TYR A 88 13.61 4.95 -11.13
C TYR A 88 15.01 5.55 -10.94
N THR A 89 15.97 4.69 -10.62
CA THR A 89 17.38 5.07 -10.47
C THR A 89 18.25 4.03 -11.17
N GLY A 90 19.24 4.50 -11.92
CA GLY A 90 20.15 3.69 -12.71
C GLY A 90 21.22 4.58 -13.34
N PHE A 91 22.31 3.97 -13.82
CA PHE A 91 23.27 4.66 -14.68
C PHE A 91 22.85 4.54 -16.13
N ASP A 92 23.12 5.57 -16.94
CA ASP A 92 22.77 5.61 -18.36
C ASP A 92 23.41 4.46 -19.17
N ASP A 93 24.59 3.99 -18.73
CA ASP A 93 25.32 2.88 -19.34
C ASP A 93 24.92 1.49 -18.82
N ASN A 94 23.87 1.40 -17.98
CA ASN A 94 23.40 0.19 -17.32
C ASN A 94 24.46 -0.54 -16.47
N ARG A 95 25.54 0.14 -16.06
CA ARG A 95 26.51 -0.50 -15.16
C ARG A 95 25.86 -0.86 -13.82
N PRO A 96 26.27 -1.95 -13.17
CA PRO A 96 25.74 -2.32 -11.86
C PRO A 96 25.89 -1.22 -10.81
N MET A 97 24.81 -0.90 -10.10
CA MET A 97 24.82 -0.05 -8.90
C MET A 97 25.24 -0.87 -7.67
N LYS A 98 26.41 -1.49 -7.74
CA LYS A 98 27.01 -2.22 -6.61
C LYS A 98 28.50 -1.95 -6.52
N GLY A 99 28.99 -1.82 -5.29
CA GLY A 99 30.40 -1.84 -4.95
C GLY A 99 30.80 -3.18 -4.32
N LYS A 100 31.97 -3.19 -3.70
CA LYS A 100 32.50 -4.38 -2.99
C LYS A 100 31.66 -4.76 -1.75
N HIS A 101 31.09 -3.76 -1.07
CA HIS A 101 30.41 -3.93 0.23
C HIS A 101 28.94 -3.49 0.22
N ILE A 102 28.46 -2.92 -0.88
CA ILE A 102 27.10 -2.38 -0.98
C ILE A 102 26.49 -2.71 -2.34
N ALA A 103 25.19 -3.00 -2.35
CA ALA A 103 24.38 -3.06 -3.55
C ALA A 103 23.15 -2.18 -3.36
N ILE A 104 22.75 -1.46 -4.41
CA ILE A 104 21.58 -0.60 -4.40
C ILE A 104 20.36 -1.40 -4.84
N TYR A 105 19.36 -1.45 -3.95
CA TYR A 105 18.08 -2.13 -4.14
C TYR A 105 16.97 -1.10 -4.34
N GLY A 106 15.76 -1.56 -4.69
CA GLY A 106 14.54 -0.76 -4.77
C GLY A 106 14.34 0.12 -3.53
N SER A 107 14.52 -0.47 -2.36
CA SER A 107 14.32 0.15 -1.05
C SER A 107 15.44 1.12 -0.62
N SER A 108 16.60 1.11 -1.28
CA SER A 108 17.72 2.00 -0.95
C SER A 108 18.08 2.99 -2.06
N GLY A 109 17.66 2.74 -3.31
CA GLY A 109 17.87 3.63 -4.46
C GLY A 109 16.66 4.48 -4.78
N ALA A 110 15.53 3.85 -5.13
CA ALA A 110 14.33 4.55 -5.59
C ALA A 110 13.39 5.00 -4.46
N LEU A 111 13.23 4.18 -3.41
CA LEU A 111 12.31 4.49 -2.31
C LEU A 111 12.59 5.85 -1.62
N PRO A 112 13.84 6.26 -1.35
CA PRO A 112 14.08 7.58 -0.75
C PRO A 112 13.58 8.74 -1.62
N LEU A 113 13.81 8.69 -2.94
CA LEU A 113 13.30 9.69 -3.87
C LEU A 113 11.77 9.73 -3.89
N TRP A 114 11.13 8.56 -3.77
CA TRP A 114 9.68 8.47 -3.69
C TRP A 114 9.15 9.12 -2.40
N ILE A 115 9.80 8.87 -1.25
CA ILE A 115 9.43 9.48 0.03
C ILE A 115 9.53 11.00 -0.04
N ASP A 116 10.62 11.53 -0.58
CA ASP A 116 10.84 12.98 -0.70
C ASP A 116 9.77 13.61 -1.60
N THR A 117 9.46 12.97 -2.72
CA THR A 117 8.42 13.43 -3.66
C THR A 117 7.03 13.39 -3.03
N ALA A 118 6.70 12.30 -2.32
CA ALA A 118 5.44 12.15 -1.63
C ALA A 118 5.27 13.22 -0.54
N ASN A 119 6.30 13.47 0.27
CA ASN A 119 6.31 14.52 1.28
C ASN A 119 6.16 15.93 0.67
N ALA A 120 6.78 16.19 -0.49
CA ALA A 120 6.61 17.44 -1.20
C ALA A 120 5.15 17.64 -1.65
N ILE A 121 4.48 16.60 -2.16
CA ILE A 121 3.07 16.66 -2.59
C ILE A 121 2.15 16.91 -1.40
N VAL A 122 2.24 16.08 -0.35
CA VAL A 122 1.35 16.20 0.83
C VAL A 122 1.64 17.46 1.65
N GLY A 123 2.81 18.08 1.44
CA GLY A 123 3.20 19.35 2.02
C GLY A 123 2.48 20.57 1.42
N THR A 124 1.90 20.44 0.22
CA THR A 124 1.22 21.56 -0.48
C THR A 124 -0.07 21.99 0.21
N ASP A 125 -0.42 23.27 0.09
CA ASP A 125 -1.68 23.81 0.62
C ASP A 125 -2.90 23.20 -0.08
N ASP A 126 -2.77 22.91 -1.39
CA ASP A 126 -3.83 22.26 -2.17
C ASP A 126 -4.14 20.86 -1.66
N PHE A 127 -3.12 20.06 -1.32
CA PHE A 127 -3.33 18.73 -0.76
C PHE A 127 -3.95 18.78 0.65
N LYS A 128 -3.58 19.77 1.46
CA LYS A 128 -4.10 19.94 2.82
C LYS A 128 -5.51 20.53 2.85
N LYS A 129 -5.99 21.07 1.73
CA LYS A 129 -7.27 21.77 1.65
C LYS A 129 -8.43 20.81 1.97
N GLY A 130 -9.19 21.16 3.01
CA GLY A 130 -10.34 20.36 3.46
C GLY A 130 -9.97 19.18 4.37
N LEU A 131 -8.69 18.98 4.70
CA LEU A 131 -8.29 18.03 5.73
C LEU A 131 -8.24 18.70 7.10
N GLN A 132 -8.73 18.01 8.13
CA GLN A 132 -8.58 18.43 9.53
C GLN A 132 -7.66 17.44 10.26
N PRO A 133 -6.70 17.90 11.07
CA PRO A 133 -5.85 17.02 11.87
C PRO A 133 -6.65 16.05 12.75
N ALA A 134 -7.77 16.51 13.32
CA ALA A 134 -8.64 15.66 14.14
C ALA A 134 -9.20 14.48 13.35
N ASP A 135 -9.67 14.71 12.13
CA ASP A 135 -10.24 13.65 11.28
C ASP A 135 -9.19 12.60 10.92
N LEU A 136 -7.93 13.01 10.73
CA LEU A 136 -6.82 12.09 10.46
C LEU A 136 -6.47 11.21 11.67
N VAL A 137 -6.53 11.77 12.89
CA VAL A 137 -6.24 11.02 14.14
C VAL A 137 -7.36 10.04 14.47
N PHE A 138 -8.62 10.48 14.36
CA PHE A 138 -9.77 9.73 14.84
C PHE A 138 -10.41 8.83 13.78
N ASN A 139 -10.12 9.07 12.50
CA ASN A 139 -10.64 8.27 11.40
C ASN A 139 -9.55 7.93 10.37
N PRO A 140 -8.55 7.10 10.74
CA PRO A 140 -7.40 6.81 9.89
C PRO A 140 -7.73 5.93 8.67
N LEU A 141 -8.99 5.84 8.23
CA LEU A 141 -9.41 4.79 7.31
C LEU A 141 -9.19 5.17 5.85
N LEU A 142 -8.14 4.55 5.30
CA LEU A 142 -8.29 3.76 4.09
C LEU A 142 -8.08 2.29 4.46
N ARG A 143 -8.96 1.72 5.27
CA ARG A 143 -9.17 0.28 5.11
C ARG A 143 -10.08 0.16 3.90
N PRO A 144 -9.79 -0.73 2.92
CA PRO A 144 -10.74 -0.96 1.85
C PRO A 144 -12.04 -1.34 2.56
N VAL A 145 -13.08 -0.51 2.40
CA VAL A 145 -14.37 -0.84 3.00
C VAL A 145 -14.73 -2.20 2.39
N PRO A 146 -14.95 -3.24 3.20
CA PRO A 146 -15.26 -4.55 2.65
C PRO A 146 -16.46 -4.36 1.73
N ALA A 147 -16.28 -4.67 0.43
CA ALA A 147 -17.42 -4.90 -0.44
C ALA A 147 -18.30 -5.91 0.30
N GLN A 148 -19.53 -5.50 0.57
CA GLN A 148 -20.53 -6.12 1.43
C GLN A 148 -20.24 -7.60 1.78
N GLY A 149 -19.80 -7.86 3.01
CA GLY A 149 -19.90 -9.17 3.68
C GLY A 149 -18.85 -10.26 3.38
N GLU A 150 -18.03 -10.16 2.32
CA GLU A 150 -17.14 -11.29 1.94
C GLU A 150 -15.70 -11.18 2.45
N LEU A 151 -15.18 -9.96 2.62
CA LEU A 151 -13.78 -9.74 3.04
C LEU A 151 -13.66 -9.57 4.55
N GLN A 152 -12.77 -10.35 5.16
CA GLN A 152 -12.52 -10.34 6.60
C GLN A 152 -11.03 -10.13 6.90
N ASN A 153 -10.74 -9.54 8.06
CA ASN A 153 -9.37 -9.51 8.56
C ASN A 153 -9.00 -10.89 9.09
N ILE A 154 -7.92 -11.45 8.55
CA ILE A 154 -7.38 -12.75 8.93
C ILE A 154 -5.99 -12.53 9.49
N GLU A 155 -5.72 -13.09 10.66
CA GLU A 155 -4.37 -13.12 11.21
C GLU A 155 -3.51 -14.11 10.43
N VAL A 156 -2.30 -13.68 10.06
CA VAL A 156 -1.34 -14.45 9.29
C VAL A 156 0.02 -14.46 9.97
N SER A 157 0.78 -15.53 9.75
CA SER A 157 2.17 -15.58 10.18
C SER A 157 2.98 -14.49 9.46
N SER A 158 3.73 -13.70 10.22
CA SER A 158 4.68 -12.72 9.67
C SER A 158 5.81 -13.37 8.87
N THR A 159 6.06 -14.67 9.05
CA THR A 159 7.14 -15.41 8.40
C THR A 159 6.67 -16.11 7.14
N THR A 160 5.50 -16.76 7.18
CA THR A 160 5.01 -17.58 6.06
C THR A 160 3.87 -16.95 5.28
N GLY A 161 3.20 -15.93 5.82
CA GLY A 161 1.99 -15.35 5.25
C GLY A 161 0.76 -16.28 5.29
N LEU A 162 0.86 -17.45 5.92
CA LEU A 162 -0.25 -18.39 6.05
C LEU A 162 -1.18 -17.99 7.21
N PRO A 163 -2.49 -18.26 7.09
CA PRO A 163 -3.44 -18.01 8.18
C PRO A 163 -3.03 -18.71 9.48
N THR A 164 -3.10 -18.00 10.60
CA THR A 164 -2.98 -18.59 11.93
C THR A 164 -4.32 -19.21 12.35
N ARG A 165 -4.29 -20.17 13.29
CA ARG A 165 -5.54 -20.74 13.83
C ARG A 165 -6.29 -19.63 14.59
N PRO A 166 -7.61 -19.53 14.45
CA PRO A 166 -8.38 -18.53 15.18
C PRO A 166 -8.21 -18.72 16.69
N SER A 167 -7.82 -17.65 17.38
CA SER A 167 -7.96 -17.55 18.84
C SER A 167 -9.42 -17.79 19.22
N LYS A 168 -9.69 -18.66 20.19
CA LYS A 168 -11.05 -18.93 20.70
C LYS A 168 -11.65 -17.72 21.46
N GLN A 169 -10.92 -16.63 21.62
CA GLN A 169 -11.40 -15.43 22.32
C GLN A 169 -11.61 -14.28 21.32
N VAL A 170 -12.89 -13.94 21.14
CA VAL A 170 -13.43 -12.93 20.20
C VAL A 170 -13.19 -11.48 20.70
N SER A 171 -12.57 -11.29 21.87
CA SER A 171 -12.56 -10.00 22.58
C SER A 171 -11.26 -9.20 22.57
N ASP A 172 -10.13 -9.77 22.10
CA ASP A 172 -8.86 -9.03 22.08
C ASP A 172 -8.49 -8.57 20.66
N PRO A 173 -7.96 -7.34 20.50
CA PRO A 173 -7.42 -6.91 19.21
C PRO A 173 -6.31 -7.87 18.78
N PRO A 174 -6.23 -8.25 17.49
CA PRO A 174 -5.24 -9.20 17.02
C PRO A 174 -3.84 -8.66 17.32
N LEU A 175 -3.05 -9.43 18.07
CA LEU A 175 -1.67 -9.08 18.41
C LEU A 175 -0.71 -9.22 17.21
N GLY A 176 -1.10 -10.01 16.19
CA GLY A 176 -0.29 -10.33 15.02
C GLY A 176 -0.63 -9.54 13.75
N THR A 177 0.13 -9.81 12.69
CA THR A 177 -0.12 -9.25 11.35
C THR A 177 -1.46 -9.75 10.82
N THR A 178 -2.37 -8.84 10.49
CA THR A 178 -3.62 -9.18 9.80
C THR A 178 -3.56 -8.78 8.33
N VAL A 179 -4.32 -9.48 7.50
CA VAL A 179 -4.57 -9.11 6.09
C VAL A 179 -6.07 -9.21 5.79
N LEU A 180 -6.56 -8.33 4.94
CA LEU A 180 -7.92 -8.42 4.41
C LEU A 180 -7.98 -9.51 3.32
N SER A 181 -8.84 -10.53 3.50
CA SER A 181 -9.01 -11.61 2.52
C SER A 181 -10.35 -12.32 2.70
N GLU A 182 -10.72 -13.15 1.71
CA GLU A 182 -11.89 -14.02 1.75
C GLU A 182 -11.57 -15.33 2.46
N THR A 183 -12.51 -15.84 3.25
CA THR A 183 -12.42 -17.16 3.89
C THR A 183 -13.62 -18.03 3.60
N GLU A 184 -13.38 -19.33 3.45
CA GLU A 184 -14.40 -20.36 3.57
C GLU A 184 -14.28 -21.03 4.95
N GLU A 185 -15.42 -21.24 5.60
CA GLU A 185 -15.48 -22.03 6.83
C GLU A 185 -15.51 -23.51 6.47
N HIS A 186 -14.52 -24.27 6.97
CA HIS A 186 -14.45 -25.72 6.80
C HIS A 186 -14.30 -26.37 8.18
N GLY A 187 -15.43 -26.58 8.86
CA GLY A 187 -15.48 -27.08 10.24
C GLY A 187 -14.89 -26.06 11.22
N GLU A 188 -14.00 -26.50 12.13
CA GLU A 188 -13.29 -25.61 13.07
C GLU A 188 -12.13 -24.80 12.43
N THR A 189 -11.91 -24.93 11.12
CA THR A 189 -10.79 -24.27 10.43
C THR A 189 -11.28 -23.30 9.36
N ARG A 190 -10.75 -22.08 9.37
CA ARG A 190 -10.90 -21.12 8.27
C ARG A 190 -9.85 -21.42 7.20
N LYS A 191 -10.27 -21.56 5.95
CA LYS A 191 -9.39 -21.65 4.79
C LYS A 191 -9.53 -20.40 3.92
N LEU A 192 -8.45 -19.95 3.31
CA LEU A 192 -8.52 -18.87 2.32
C LEU A 192 -9.32 -19.34 1.11
N LYS A 193 -10.34 -18.57 0.74
CA LYS A 193 -11.10 -18.81 -0.49
C LYS A 193 -10.17 -18.56 -1.67
N ARG A 194 -10.11 -19.51 -2.61
CA ARG A 194 -9.31 -19.38 -3.84
C ARG A 194 -10.24 -19.16 -5.02
N HIS A 195 -10.68 -17.92 -5.19
CA HIS A 195 -11.45 -17.50 -6.36
C HIS A 195 -10.53 -16.76 -7.35
N PHE A 196 -10.41 -17.31 -8.56
CA PHE A 196 -9.70 -16.68 -9.66
C PHE A 196 -10.73 -16.10 -10.63
N ASP A 197 -10.73 -14.78 -10.78
CA ASP A 197 -11.58 -14.13 -11.77
C ASP A 197 -11.06 -14.48 -13.18
N PRO A 198 -11.90 -14.91 -14.12
CA PRO A 198 -11.48 -15.15 -15.50
C PRO A 198 -11.10 -13.80 -16.14
N PHE A 199 -9.95 -13.79 -16.83
CA PHE A 199 -9.50 -12.66 -17.65
C PHE A 199 -10.28 -12.60 -18.97
#